data_AF-A0A2M9M5T4-F1
#
_entry.id   AF-A0A2M9M5T4-F1
#
_cell.length_a   1.000
_cell.length_b   1.000
_cell.length_c   1.000
_cell.angle_alpha   90.00
_cell.angle_beta   90.00
_cell.angle_gamma   90.00
#
_symmetry.space_group_name_H-M   'P 1'
#
loop_
_entity.id
_entity.type
_entity.pdbx_description
1 polymer ?
#
loop_
_entity_poly.entity_id
_entity_poly.type
_entity_poly.pdbx_seq_one_letter_code
_entity_poly.pdbx_strand_id
1 'polypeptide(L)'
;MNTPLRPGFLGDATAACALAGADFYATDTAGQDDAKAVCLGCPLRPACLDYALTNDERFGVWGGLTVRERSRLRHDAGRWVDDEGRLRLACGTGPALAAHRAYGETCETCLGAQAARTEAARRGRLAAEHEKGGTVRGYGIHRLLGEPACAGCLAAQARQSAEQRKARTAARGGAVVPLRPRRARRLQAAS
;
A
#
# COMPACT_ATOMS: atom_id res chain seq x y z
N MET A 1 0.36 -20.62 -47.08
CA MET A 1 -0.55 -19.74 -46.33
C MET A 1 -0.75 -20.37 -44.97
N ASN A 2 -0.06 -19.87 -43.94
CA ASN A 2 -0.16 -20.40 -42.58
C ASN A 2 -1.42 -19.81 -41.95
N THR A 3 -2.56 -20.49 -42.10
CA THR A 3 -3.76 -20.15 -41.36
C THR A 3 -3.42 -20.30 -39.87
N PRO A 4 -3.47 -19.21 -39.06
CA PRO A 4 -3.23 -19.37 -37.63
C PRO A 4 -4.25 -20.37 -37.09
N LEU A 5 -3.77 -21.48 -36.54
CA LEU A 5 -4.62 -22.49 -35.95
C LEU A 5 -5.46 -21.82 -34.88
N ARG A 6 -6.78 -21.82 -35.08
CA ARG A 6 -7.74 -21.35 -34.09
C ARG A 6 -7.51 -22.16 -32.81
N PRO A 7 -7.24 -21.52 -31.67
CA PRO A 7 -7.01 -22.23 -30.42
C PRO A 7 -8.18 -23.18 -30.12
N GLY A 8 -7.86 -24.44 -29.83
CA GLY A 8 -8.87 -25.50 -29.67
C GLY A 8 -9.93 -25.19 -28.61
N PHE A 9 -9.58 -24.41 -27.57
CA PHE A 9 -10.51 -24.02 -26.50
C PHE A 9 -11.70 -23.16 -26.98
N LEU A 10 -11.61 -22.56 -28.17
CA LEU A 10 -12.70 -21.76 -28.72
C LEU A 10 -13.89 -22.63 -29.15
N GLY A 11 -13.68 -23.91 -29.49
CA GLY A 11 -14.75 -24.84 -29.90
C GLY A 11 -15.71 -24.19 -30.90
N ASP A 12 -17.02 -24.28 -30.66
CA ASP A 12 -18.07 -23.52 -31.38
C ASP A 12 -18.59 -22.30 -30.59
N ALA A 13 -18.03 -22.06 -29.40
CA ALA A 13 -18.48 -21.00 -28.51
C ALA A 13 -18.00 -19.62 -28.99
N THR A 14 -18.86 -18.62 -28.85
CA THR A 14 -18.51 -17.23 -29.17
C THR A 14 -17.77 -16.60 -27.98
N ALA A 15 -16.52 -16.21 -28.18
CA ALA A 15 -15.79 -15.43 -27.19
C ALA A 15 -16.39 -14.03 -27.06
N ALA A 16 -16.62 -13.55 -25.83
CA ALA A 16 -17.21 -12.23 -25.60
C ALA A 16 -16.41 -11.08 -26.25
N CYS A 17 -15.08 -11.20 -26.28
CA CYS A 17 -14.20 -10.22 -26.93
C CYS A 17 -14.39 -10.14 -28.45
N ALA A 18 -14.88 -11.20 -29.12
CA ALA A 18 -15.19 -11.15 -30.54
C ALA A 18 -16.38 -10.25 -30.85
N LEU A 19 -17.23 -9.96 -29.85
CA LEU A 19 -18.41 -9.12 -29.96
C LEU A 19 -18.17 -7.67 -29.47
N ALA A 20 -17.01 -7.40 -28.86
CA ALA A 20 -16.73 -6.16 -28.13
C ALA A 20 -16.18 -5.00 -28.99
N GLY A 21 -15.98 -5.20 -30.30
CA GLY A 21 -15.46 -4.17 -31.21
C GLY A 21 -13.94 -3.95 -31.11
N ALA A 22 -13.41 -2.99 -31.87
CA ALA A 22 -11.97 -2.75 -32.00
C ALA A 22 -11.32 -2.13 -30.75
N ASP A 23 -12.08 -1.31 -30.01
CA ASP A 23 -11.61 -0.62 -28.81
C ASP A 23 -11.19 -1.59 -27.69
N PHE A 24 -11.70 -2.83 -27.71
CA PHE A 24 -11.28 -3.91 -26.82
C PHE A 24 -9.78 -4.23 -26.91
N TYR A 25 -9.15 -4.05 -28.07
CA TYR A 25 -7.74 -4.39 -28.28
C TYR A 25 -6.78 -3.22 -28.02
N ALA A 26 -7.30 -2.12 -27.45
CA ALA A 26 -6.48 -0.99 -27.06
C ALA A 26 -5.40 -1.41 -26.04
N THR A 27 -4.22 -0.82 -26.17
CA THR A 27 -3.04 -1.18 -25.39
C THR A 27 -2.80 -0.27 -24.19
N ASP A 28 -3.54 0.83 -24.09
CA ASP A 28 -3.49 1.76 -22.98
C ASP A 28 -4.19 1.20 -21.73
N THR A 29 -4.03 1.86 -20.59
CA THR A 29 -4.57 1.37 -19.32
C THR A 29 -6.10 1.29 -19.33
N ALA A 30 -6.77 2.31 -19.89
CA ALA A 30 -8.23 2.36 -19.96
C ALA A 30 -8.77 1.21 -20.83
N GLY A 31 -8.21 0.99 -22.01
CA GLY A 31 -8.57 -0.11 -22.88
C GLY A 31 -8.30 -1.49 -22.26
N GLN A 32 -7.23 -1.63 -21.48
CA GLN A 32 -6.97 -2.87 -20.74
C GLN A 32 -8.02 -3.13 -19.66
N ASP A 33 -8.48 -2.11 -18.94
CA ASP A 33 -9.51 -2.26 -17.91
C ASP A 33 -10.88 -2.60 -18.53
N ASP A 34 -11.24 -1.99 -19.66
CA ASP A 34 -12.45 -2.32 -20.42
C ASP A 34 -12.39 -3.76 -20.98
N ALA A 35 -11.23 -4.17 -21.51
CA ALA A 35 -11.02 -5.52 -22.00
C ALA A 35 -11.13 -6.57 -20.90
N LYS A 36 -10.63 -6.25 -19.70
CA LYS A 36 -10.82 -7.10 -18.51
C LYS A 36 -12.29 -7.23 -18.15
N ALA A 37 -13.04 -6.14 -18.14
CA ALA A 37 -14.47 -6.16 -17.80
C ALA A 37 -15.27 -7.07 -18.76
N VAL A 38 -15.00 -7.00 -20.06
CA VAL A 38 -15.61 -7.92 -21.05
C VAL A 38 -15.22 -9.38 -20.78
N CYS A 39 -13.97 -9.62 -20.40
CA CYS A 39 -13.49 -10.97 -20.11
C CYS A 39 -14.18 -11.59 -18.88
N LEU A 40 -14.62 -10.80 -17.89
CA LEU A 40 -15.24 -11.32 -16.66
C LEU A 40 -16.50 -12.16 -16.91
N GLY A 41 -17.33 -11.77 -17.88
CA GLY A 41 -18.53 -12.52 -18.25
C GLY A 41 -18.30 -13.65 -19.27
N CYS A 42 -17.07 -13.84 -19.75
CA CYS A 42 -16.81 -14.77 -20.84
C CYS A 42 -16.76 -16.23 -20.34
N PRO A 43 -17.58 -17.16 -20.88
CA PRO A 43 -17.57 -18.55 -20.45
C PRO A 43 -16.25 -19.27 -20.78
N LEU A 44 -15.50 -18.75 -21.76
CA LEU A 44 -14.21 -19.29 -22.18
C LEU A 44 -13.04 -18.75 -21.35
N ARG A 45 -13.27 -17.91 -20.35
CA ARG A 45 -12.22 -17.23 -19.58
C ARG A 45 -11.20 -18.19 -18.96
N PRO A 46 -11.58 -19.30 -18.29
CA PRO A 46 -10.61 -20.22 -17.70
C PRO A 46 -9.71 -20.88 -18.75
N ALA A 47 -10.29 -21.39 -19.84
CA ALA A 47 -9.54 -22.05 -20.89
C ALA A 47 -8.68 -21.08 -21.71
N CYS A 48 -9.16 -19.85 -21.91
CA CYS A 48 -8.40 -18.76 -22.53
C CYS A 48 -7.17 -18.37 -21.68
N LEU A 49 -7.34 -18.28 -20.35
CA LEU A 49 -6.24 -18.02 -19.44
C LEU A 49 -5.21 -19.16 -19.45
N ASP A 50 -5.67 -20.41 -19.36
CA ASP A 50 -4.83 -21.59 -19.38
C ASP A 50 -3.98 -21.67 -20.67
N TYR A 51 -4.62 -21.42 -21.81
CA TYR A 51 -3.93 -21.31 -23.10
C TYR A 51 -2.85 -20.22 -23.07
N ALA A 52 -3.17 -19.03 -22.58
CA ALA A 52 -2.22 -17.91 -22.55
C ALA A 52 -1.03 -18.13 -21.60
N LEU A 53 -1.23 -18.88 -20.52
CA LEU A 53 -0.16 -19.27 -19.60
C LEU A 53 0.74 -20.35 -20.21
N THR A 54 0.13 -21.36 -20.84
CA THR A 54 0.83 -22.50 -21.46
C THR A 54 1.66 -22.07 -22.67
N ASN A 55 1.15 -21.14 -23.49
CA ASN A 55 1.80 -20.69 -24.72
C ASN A 55 2.67 -19.44 -24.53
N ASP A 56 2.85 -18.96 -23.30
CA ASP A 56 3.55 -17.72 -22.98
C ASP A 56 3.09 -16.53 -23.84
N GLU A 57 1.78 -16.33 -23.96
CA GLU A 57 1.24 -15.22 -24.77
C GLU A 57 1.73 -13.88 -24.21
N ARG A 58 2.38 -13.07 -25.07
CA ARG A 58 3.18 -11.90 -24.64
C ARG A 58 2.49 -10.56 -24.80
N PHE A 59 1.31 -10.53 -25.40
CA PHE A 59 0.58 -9.31 -25.71
C PHE A 59 -0.89 -9.43 -25.28
N GLY A 60 -1.53 -8.28 -25.08
CA GLY A 60 -2.96 -8.18 -24.84
C GLY A 60 -3.48 -8.76 -23.52
N VAL A 61 -4.79 -8.65 -23.35
CA VAL A 61 -5.56 -9.22 -22.24
C VAL A 61 -6.04 -10.61 -22.63
N TRP A 62 -5.71 -11.60 -21.81
CA TRP A 62 -6.12 -12.99 -21.99
C TRP A 62 -6.74 -13.51 -20.70
N GLY A 63 -7.92 -14.11 -20.80
CA GLY A 63 -8.65 -14.63 -19.65
C GLY A 63 -8.86 -13.60 -18.52
N GLY A 64 -8.98 -12.31 -18.87
CA GLY A 64 -9.13 -11.22 -17.91
C GLY A 64 -7.84 -10.74 -17.25
N LEU A 65 -6.66 -11.16 -17.72
CA LEU A 65 -5.37 -10.72 -17.17
C LEU A 65 -4.48 -10.07 -18.24
N THR A 66 -3.78 -9.02 -17.84
CA THR A 66 -2.65 -8.44 -18.61
C THR A 66 -1.44 -9.37 -18.60
N VAL A 67 -0.51 -9.11 -19.51
CA VAL A 67 0.81 -9.78 -19.56
C VAL A 67 1.52 -9.70 -18.21
N ARG A 68 1.48 -8.53 -17.56
CA ARG A 68 2.12 -8.30 -16.25
C ARG A 68 1.48 -9.14 -15.15
N GLU A 69 0.17 -9.31 -15.16
CA GLU A 69 -0.55 -10.13 -14.18
C GLU A 69 -0.30 -11.63 -14.43
N ARG A 70 -0.29 -12.08 -15.69
CA ARG A 70 0.06 -13.46 -16.05
C ARG A 70 1.49 -13.81 -15.64
N SER A 71 2.45 -12.90 -15.85
CA SER A 71 3.83 -13.09 -15.39
C SER A 71 3.91 -13.32 -13.88
N ARG A 72 3.08 -12.63 -13.08
CA ARG A 72 3.04 -12.85 -11.62
C ARG A 72 2.56 -14.26 -11.26
N LEU A 73 1.60 -14.82 -11.99
CA LEU A 73 1.14 -16.20 -11.77
C LEU A 73 2.25 -17.22 -12.03
N ARG A 74 3.10 -17.00 -13.05
CA ARG A 74 4.20 -17.92 -13.39
C ARG A 74 5.33 -17.94 -12.37
N HIS A 75 5.63 -16.81 -11.75
CA HIS A 75 6.79 -16.67 -10.88
C HIS A 75 6.50 -16.87 -9.38
N ASP A 76 5.23 -17.02 -8.99
CA ASP A 76 4.82 -17.02 -7.58
C ASP A 76 3.78 -18.12 -7.33
N ALA A 77 4.25 -19.28 -6.87
CA ALA A 77 3.48 -20.53 -6.72
C ALA A 77 2.30 -20.47 -5.72
N GLY A 78 2.06 -19.32 -5.08
CA GLY A 78 0.95 -19.09 -4.15
C GLY A 78 -0.15 -18.16 -4.67
N ARG A 79 -0.13 -17.82 -5.96
CA ARG A 79 -1.13 -16.94 -6.58
C ARG A 79 -2.16 -17.73 -7.37
N TRP A 80 -3.40 -17.29 -7.32
CA TRP A 80 -4.49 -17.85 -8.13
C TRP A 80 -5.42 -16.74 -8.61
N VAL A 81 -6.32 -17.06 -9.52
CA VAL A 81 -7.39 -16.15 -9.97
C VAL A 81 -8.70 -16.66 -9.42
N ASP A 82 -9.51 -15.77 -8.83
CA ASP A 82 -10.86 -16.14 -8.35
C ASP A 82 -11.92 -16.09 -9.47
N ASP A 83 -13.16 -16.40 -9.12
CA ASP A 83 -14.28 -16.43 -10.05
C ASP A 83 -14.67 -15.03 -10.56
N GLU A 84 -14.25 -13.97 -9.87
CA GLU A 84 -14.36 -12.58 -10.31
C GLU A 84 -13.14 -12.10 -11.11
N GLY A 85 -12.24 -13.00 -11.52
CA GLY A 85 -11.08 -12.65 -12.35
C GLY A 85 -9.99 -11.85 -11.61
N ARG A 86 -10.04 -11.79 -10.28
CA ARG A 86 -9.08 -11.05 -9.44
C ARG A 86 -7.89 -11.92 -9.08
N LEU A 87 -6.70 -11.32 -9.11
CA LEU A 87 -5.46 -12.00 -8.71
C LEU A 87 -5.37 -12.09 -7.19
N ARG A 88 -5.47 -13.31 -6.67
CA ARG A 88 -5.41 -13.65 -5.25
C ARG A 88 -4.04 -14.18 -4.84
N LEU A 89 -3.75 -14.03 -3.55
CA LEU A 89 -2.53 -14.49 -2.89
C LEU A 89 -2.91 -15.16 -1.58
N ALA A 90 -2.10 -16.12 -1.14
CA ALA A 90 -2.29 -16.75 0.16
C ALA A 90 -2.33 -15.68 1.26
N CYS A 91 -3.37 -15.74 2.10
CA CYS A 91 -3.57 -14.82 3.19
C CYS A 91 -2.39 -14.82 4.16
N GLY A 92 -2.24 -13.73 4.91
CA GLY A 92 -1.19 -13.58 5.91
C GLY A 92 0.10 -12.92 5.41
N THR A 93 0.21 -12.57 4.13
CA THR A 93 1.36 -11.80 3.60
C THR A 93 1.05 -10.31 3.44
N GLY A 94 2.09 -9.48 3.36
CA GLY A 94 1.94 -8.05 3.07
C GLY A 94 1.31 -7.79 1.69
N PRO A 95 1.81 -8.44 0.63
CA PRO A 95 1.18 -8.39 -0.69
C PRO A 95 -0.28 -8.86 -0.73
N ALA A 96 -0.65 -9.91 0.01
CA ALA A 96 -2.05 -10.34 0.10
C ALA A 96 -2.95 -9.27 0.71
N LEU A 97 -2.52 -8.63 1.81
CA LEU A 97 -3.29 -7.52 2.41
C LEU A 97 -3.43 -6.32 1.46
N ALA A 98 -2.38 -6.00 0.72
CA ALA A 98 -2.42 -4.93 -0.28
C ALA A 98 -3.43 -5.25 -1.40
N ALA A 99 -3.48 -6.50 -1.85
CA ALA A 99 -4.48 -6.96 -2.82
C ALA A 99 -5.91 -6.82 -2.26
N HIS A 100 -6.18 -7.32 -1.05
CA HIS A 100 -7.51 -7.14 -0.42
C HIS A 100 -7.92 -5.67 -0.35
N ARG A 101 -7.02 -4.78 0.09
CA ARG A 101 -7.29 -3.33 0.14
C ARG A 101 -7.59 -2.75 -1.24
N ALA A 102 -6.85 -3.15 -2.27
CA ALA A 102 -7.09 -2.70 -3.64
C ALA A 102 -8.47 -3.16 -4.16
N TYR A 103 -8.95 -4.32 -3.71
CA TYR A 103 -10.29 -4.84 -4.02
C TYR A 103 -11.39 -4.34 -3.08
N GLY A 104 -11.09 -3.45 -2.13
CA GLY A 104 -12.07 -2.93 -1.17
C GLY A 104 -12.50 -3.94 -0.09
N GLU A 105 -11.72 -5.00 0.12
CA GLU A 105 -12.03 -6.09 1.04
C GLU A 105 -11.27 -5.96 2.37
N THR A 106 -11.87 -6.50 3.43
CA THR A 106 -11.25 -6.69 4.74
C THR A 106 -10.96 -8.17 4.97
N CYS A 107 -9.75 -8.47 5.47
CA CYS A 107 -9.34 -9.84 5.77
C CYS A 107 -8.64 -9.87 7.13
N GLU A 108 -9.29 -10.48 8.12
CA GLU A 108 -8.80 -10.54 9.50
C GLU A 108 -7.43 -11.23 9.62
N THR A 109 -7.23 -12.33 8.89
CA THR A 109 -5.94 -13.03 8.85
C THR A 109 -4.81 -12.12 8.36
N CYS A 110 -5.08 -11.34 7.30
CA CYS A 110 -4.09 -10.42 6.75
C CYS A 110 -3.82 -9.23 7.69
N LEU A 111 -4.86 -8.70 8.35
CA LEU A 111 -4.73 -7.63 9.35
C LEU A 111 -3.93 -8.11 10.58
N GLY A 112 -4.25 -9.30 11.10
CA GLY A 112 -3.52 -9.92 12.20
C GLY A 112 -2.05 -10.16 11.84
N ALA A 113 -1.76 -10.67 10.64
CA ALA A 113 -0.39 -10.84 10.19
C ALA A 113 0.36 -9.50 10.00
N GLN A 114 -0.34 -8.44 9.56
CA GLN A 114 0.25 -7.09 9.52
C GLN A 114 0.59 -6.59 10.93
N ALA A 115 -0.32 -6.77 11.89
CA ALA A 115 -0.09 -6.39 13.28
C ALA A 115 1.12 -7.13 13.86
N ALA A 116 1.18 -8.46 13.70
CA ALA A 116 2.30 -9.29 14.15
C ALA A 116 3.65 -8.85 13.55
N ARG A 117 3.70 -8.60 12.22
CA ARG A 117 4.91 -8.06 11.57
C ARG A 117 5.29 -6.69 12.11
N THR A 118 4.30 -5.83 12.34
CA THR A 118 4.52 -4.47 12.85
C THR A 118 5.10 -4.51 14.25
N GLU A 119 4.55 -5.36 15.12
CA GLU A 119 5.06 -5.58 16.47
C GLU A 119 6.47 -6.18 16.44
N ALA A 120 6.70 -7.24 15.66
CA ALA A 120 8.04 -7.84 15.51
C ALA A 120 9.08 -6.82 15.03
N ALA A 121 8.73 -5.98 14.05
CA ALA A 121 9.61 -4.91 13.59
C ALA A 121 9.84 -3.83 14.65
N ARG A 122 8.84 -3.51 15.48
CA ARG A 122 9.00 -2.60 16.64
C ARG A 122 9.94 -3.21 17.68
N ARG A 123 9.73 -4.48 18.04
CA ARG A 123 10.59 -5.23 18.99
C ARG A 123 12.04 -5.29 18.49
N GLY A 124 12.26 -5.61 17.21
CA GLY A 124 13.60 -5.61 16.62
C GLY A 124 14.28 -4.23 16.66
N ARG A 125 13.54 -3.16 16.33
CA ARG A 125 14.05 -1.78 16.48
C ARG A 125 14.35 -1.44 17.94
N LEU A 126 13.50 -1.85 18.88
CA LEU A 126 13.69 -1.59 20.30
C LEU A 126 14.95 -2.27 20.84
N ALA A 127 15.18 -3.54 20.46
CA ALA A 127 16.40 -4.26 20.80
C ALA A 127 17.66 -3.49 20.34
N ALA A 128 17.69 -3.01 19.10
CA ALA A 128 18.79 -2.19 18.59
C ALA A 128 18.95 -0.84 19.33
N GLU A 129 17.87 -0.27 19.87
CA GLU A 129 17.97 0.93 20.72
C GLU A 129 18.46 0.58 22.15
N HIS A 130 18.17 -0.62 22.64
CA HIS A 130 18.66 -1.11 23.95
C HIS A 130 20.16 -1.40 23.93
N GLU A 131 20.70 -1.93 22.83
CA GLU A 131 22.14 -2.12 22.64
C GLU A 131 22.94 -0.81 22.80
N LYS A 132 22.32 0.33 22.48
CA LYS A 132 22.90 1.67 22.67
C LYS A 132 22.79 2.20 24.10
N GLY A 133 22.36 1.36 25.06
CA GLY A 133 22.07 1.77 26.44
C GLY A 133 20.70 2.44 26.64
N GLY A 134 19.82 2.38 25.64
CA GLY A 134 18.50 3.00 25.67
C GLY A 134 18.49 4.44 25.17
N THR A 135 17.51 4.78 24.33
CA THR A 135 17.41 6.07 23.64
C THR A 135 16.02 6.69 23.77
N VAL A 136 15.90 7.99 23.44
CA VAL A 136 14.61 8.69 23.28
C VAL A 136 13.71 7.96 22.28
N ARG A 137 14.29 7.49 21.17
CA ARG A 137 13.57 6.71 20.16
C ARG A 137 13.08 5.39 20.75
N GLY A 138 13.91 4.71 21.55
CA GLY A 138 13.52 3.52 22.31
C GLY A 138 12.37 3.79 23.29
N TYR A 139 12.38 4.93 23.99
CA TYR A 139 11.25 5.36 24.83
C TYR A 139 9.94 5.51 24.03
N GLY A 140 10.01 6.10 22.84
CA GLY A 140 8.86 6.19 21.94
C GLY A 140 8.34 4.82 21.49
N ILE A 141 9.23 3.85 21.23
CA ILE A 141 8.83 2.50 20.83
C ILE A 141 8.14 1.74 21.96
N HIS A 142 8.60 1.87 23.21
CA HIS A 142 7.90 1.32 24.38
C HIS A 142 6.44 1.79 24.45
N ARG A 143 6.20 3.10 24.25
CA ARG A 143 4.83 3.65 24.19
C ARG A 143 3.98 3.05 23.06
N LEU A 144 4.58 2.79 21.90
CA LEU A 144 3.88 2.17 20.77
C LEU A 144 3.57 0.68 21.00
N LEU A 145 4.27 0.02 21.91
CA LEU A 145 4.01 -1.36 22.34
C LEU A 145 3.06 -1.42 23.56
N GLY A 146 2.80 -0.29 24.22
CA GLY A 146 1.98 -0.24 25.43
C GLY A 146 2.68 -0.77 26.68
N GLU A 147 4.01 -0.90 26.64
CA GLU A 147 4.83 -1.46 27.71
C GLU A 147 5.53 -0.34 28.51
N PRO A 148 5.82 -0.54 29.81
CA PRO A 148 6.59 0.41 30.60
C PRO A 148 8.02 0.52 30.05
N ALA A 149 8.50 1.76 29.88
CA ALA A 149 9.84 1.98 29.36
C ALA A 149 10.92 1.56 30.37
N CYS A 150 12.01 0.97 29.87
CA CYS A 150 13.16 0.60 30.70
C CYS A 150 13.92 1.83 31.22
N ALA A 151 14.73 1.63 32.27
CA ALA A 151 15.49 2.70 32.93
C ALA A 151 16.38 3.50 31.96
N GLY A 152 17.08 2.84 31.03
CA GLY A 152 17.95 3.50 30.05
C GLY A 152 17.19 4.45 29.13
N CYS A 153 16.08 3.99 28.54
CA CYS A 153 15.22 4.80 27.68
C CYS A 153 14.55 5.95 28.46
N LEU A 154 14.10 5.72 29.70
CA LEU A 154 13.55 6.76 30.57
C LEU A 154 14.58 7.85 30.89
N ALA A 155 15.81 7.45 31.24
CA ALA A 155 16.90 8.37 31.50
C ALA A 155 17.25 9.20 30.25
N ALA A 156 17.27 8.57 29.07
CA ALA A 156 17.47 9.28 27.81
C ALA A 156 16.38 10.33 27.54
N GLN A 157 15.11 9.98 27.75
CA GLN A 157 13.99 10.92 27.64
C GLN A 157 14.09 12.07 28.63
N ALA A 158 14.47 11.79 29.88
CA ALA A 158 14.63 12.80 30.92
C ALA A 158 15.73 13.81 30.59
N ARG A 159 16.89 13.33 30.09
CA ARG A 159 17.99 14.18 29.61
C ARG A 159 17.53 15.11 28.49
N GLN A 160 16.92 14.56 27.43
CA GLN A 160 16.43 15.37 26.31
C GLN A 160 15.38 16.41 26.76
N SER A 161 14.46 16.02 27.64
CA SER A 161 13.42 16.92 28.15
C SER A 161 14.03 18.07 28.96
N ALA A 162 15.10 17.82 29.72
CA ALA A 162 15.82 18.86 30.45
C ALA A 162 16.55 19.84 29.51
N GLU A 163 17.19 19.33 28.47
CA GLU A 163 17.83 20.13 27.42
C GLU A 163 16.83 21.03 26.69
N GLN A 164 15.68 20.48 26.27
CA GLN A 164 14.61 21.25 25.64
C GLN A 164 14.08 22.36 26.55
N ARG A 165 13.92 22.11 27.86
CA ARG A 165 13.52 23.16 28.82
C ARG A 165 14.56 24.27 28.89
N LYS A 166 15.85 23.93 29.01
CA LYS A 166 16.94 24.93 29.02
C LYS A 166 16.93 25.77 27.73
N ALA A 167 16.81 25.13 26.57
CA ALA A 167 16.74 25.81 25.28
C ALA A 167 15.51 26.75 25.18
N ARG A 168 14.33 26.31 25.62
CA ARG A 168 13.12 27.15 25.66
C ARG A 168 13.26 28.34 26.60
N THR A 169 13.87 28.17 27.77
CA THR A 169 14.14 29.26 28.71
C THR A 169 15.12 30.26 28.12
N ALA A 170 16.20 29.80 27.47
CA ALA A 170 17.16 30.67 26.80
C ALA A 170 16.50 31.47 25.65
N ALA A 171 15.68 30.82 24.82
CA ALA A 171 14.93 31.48 23.76
C ALA A 171 13.93 32.53 24.29
N ARG A 172 13.29 32.27 25.44
CA ARG A 172 12.40 33.23 26.11
C ARG A 172 13.15 34.39 26.77
N GLY A 173 14.33 34.12 27.35
CA GLY A 173 15.18 35.15 27.96
C GLY A 173 15.84 36.10 26.95
N GLY A 174 15.91 35.71 25.66
CA GLY A 174 16.37 36.57 24.56
C GLY A 174 15.26 37.42 23.90
N ALA A 175 13.99 37.18 24.20
CA ALA A 175 12.88 37.94 23.65
C ALA A 175 12.57 39.17 24.53
N VAL A 176 13.35 40.25 24.38
CA VAL A 176 12.89 41.58 24.81
C VAL A 176 11.71 41.95 23.93
N VAL A 177 10.48 41.84 24.46
CA VAL A 177 9.30 42.41 23.81
C VAL A 177 9.44 43.93 23.89
N PRO A 178 9.62 44.67 22.78
CA PRO A 178 9.65 46.12 22.86
C PRO A 178 8.30 46.60 23.39
N LEU A 179 8.34 47.40 24.47
CA LEU A 179 7.16 48.08 25.00
C LEU A 179 6.57 48.93 23.87
N ARG A 180 5.40 48.54 23.36
CA ARG A 180 4.66 49.38 22.41
C ARG A 180 4.34 50.72 23.09
N PRO A 181 4.69 51.87 22.52
CA PRO A 181 4.34 53.15 23.12
C PRO A 181 2.82 53.27 23.19
N ARG A 182 2.31 53.65 24.37
CA ARG A 182 0.90 53.94 24.59
C ARG A 182 0.51 55.10 23.66
N ARG A 183 -0.41 54.87 22.72
CA ARG A 183 -0.95 55.94 21.87
C ARG A 183 -1.64 56.97 22.77
N ALA A 184 -1.13 58.20 22.76
CA ALA A 184 -1.81 59.32 23.39
C ALA A 184 -3.17 59.53 22.70
N ARG A 185 -4.27 59.51 23.46
CA ARG A 185 -5.59 59.93 22.99
C ARG A 185 -5.51 61.41 22.62
N ARG A 186 -5.63 61.75 21.33
CA ARG A 186 -5.88 63.12 20.90
C ARG A 186 -7.30 63.50 21.34
N LEU A 187 -7.42 64.43 22.27
CA LEU A 187 -8.66 65.17 22.50
C LEU A 187 -8.89 66.04 21.25
N GLN A 188 -9.99 65.79 20.55
CA GLN A 188 -10.45 66.67 19.47
C GLN A 188 -11.12 67.88 20.11
N ALA A 189 -10.54 69.06 19.89
CA ALA A 189 -11.23 70.32 20.17
C ALA A 189 -12.19 70.61 18.99
N ALA A 190 -13.45 70.86 19.33
CA ALA A 190 -14.49 71.26 18.40
C ALA A 190 -14.32 72.72 17.99
N SER A 191 -14.52 73.00 16.71
CA SER A 191 -14.98 74.28 16.15
C SER A 191 -15.71 73.98 14.85
#